data_AF-S7VE39-F1
#
_entry.id   AF-S7VE39-F1
#
_cell.length_a   1.000
_cell.length_b   1.000
_cell.length_c   1.000
_cell.angle_alpha   90.00
_cell.angle_beta   90.00
_cell.angle_gamma   90.00
#
_symmetry.space_group_name_H-M   'P 1'
#
loop_
_entity.id
_entity.type
_entity.pdbx_description
1 polymer ?
#
loop_
_entity_poly.entity_id
_entity_poly.type
_entity_poly.pdbx_seq_one_letter_code
_entity_poly.pdbx_strand_id
1 'polypeptide(L)'
;MTDPMQYERRAVKVIAEIAEGRSMSHSELARAAFGAEPKKIVRWANMRNPRKDTGKAQALTVADFAALSMALGDDPATMAFKVEKA
;
A
#
# COMPACT_ATOMS: atom_id res chain seq x y z
N MET A 1 24.37 2.02 -3.81
CA MET A 1 23.41 3.14 -3.82
C MET A 1 22.08 2.58 -3.35
N THR A 2 21.61 2.92 -2.16
CA THR A 2 20.35 2.40 -1.60
C THR A 2 19.20 2.98 -2.43
N ASP A 3 18.33 2.12 -2.99
CA ASP A 3 17.14 2.59 -3.73
C ASP A 3 16.26 3.36 -2.73
N PRO A 4 16.06 4.68 -2.89
CA PRO A 4 15.31 5.49 -1.93
C PRO A 4 13.84 5.06 -1.82
N MET A 5 13.32 4.29 -2.79
CA MET A 5 11.97 3.74 -2.77
C MET A 5 11.90 2.28 -2.29
N GLN A 6 13.01 1.72 -1.78
CA GLN A 6 13.07 0.33 -1.39
C GLN A 6 12.07 0.00 -0.27
N TYR A 7 11.94 0.89 0.71
CA TYR A 7 11.00 0.71 1.82
C TYR A 7 9.55 0.79 1.33
N GLU A 8 9.20 1.79 0.52
CA GLU A 8 7.85 2.00 0.03
C GLU A 8 7.38 0.83 -0.84
N ARG A 9 8.25 0.31 -1.70
CA ARG A 9 7.93 -0.87 -2.52
C ARG A 9 7.71 -2.11 -1.64
N ARG A 10 8.53 -2.29 -0.61
CA ARG A 10 8.37 -3.39 0.35
C ARG A 10 7.07 -3.23 1.14
N ALA A 11 6.77 -2.04 1.61
CA ALA A 11 5.53 -1.73 2.33
C ALA A 11 4.29 -2.03 1.47
N VAL A 12 4.27 -1.57 0.22
CA VAL A 12 3.17 -1.86 -0.71
C VAL A 12 3.02 -3.36 -0.96
N LYS A 13 4.13 -4.09 -1.12
CA LYS A 13 4.12 -5.55 -1.30
C LYS A 13 3.55 -6.26 -0.08
N VAL A 14 4.05 -5.96 1.12
CA VAL A 14 3.61 -6.60 2.37
C VAL A 14 2.13 -6.31 2.65
N ILE A 15 1.68 -5.07 2.45
CA ILE A 15 0.26 -4.70 2.60
C ILE A 15 -0.61 -5.51 1.61
N ALA A 16 -0.17 -5.66 0.36
CA ALA A 16 -0.88 -6.46 -0.65
C ALA A 16 -0.96 -7.94 -0.26
N GLU A 17 0.15 -8.53 0.19
CA GLU A 17 0.20 -9.93 0.63
C GLU A 17 -0.68 -10.19 1.86
N ILE A 18 -0.71 -9.25 2.82
CA ILE A 18 -1.59 -9.34 3.99
C ILE A 18 -3.06 -9.25 3.58
N ALA A 19 -3.41 -8.37 2.64
CA ALA A 19 -4.78 -8.26 2.14
C ALA A 19 -5.22 -9.55 1.44
N GLU A 20 -4.38 -10.10 0.57
CA GLU A 20 -4.62 -11.36 -0.14
C GLU A 20 -4.75 -12.54 0.83
N GLY A 21 -3.86 -12.62 1.83
CA GLY A 21 -3.93 -13.63 2.89
C GLY A 21 -5.18 -13.55 3.77
N ARG A 22 -5.85 -12.39 3.81
CA ARG A 22 -7.13 -12.18 4.50
C ARG A 22 -8.34 -12.29 3.56
N SER A 23 -8.14 -12.73 2.32
CA SER A 23 -9.20 -12.77 1.30
C SER A 23 -9.87 -11.41 1.04
N MET A 24 -9.17 -10.30 1.31
CA MET A 24 -9.63 -8.94 1.02
C MET A 24 -9.15 -8.53 -0.37
N SER A 25 -10.07 -8.11 -1.24
CA SER A 25 -9.68 -7.62 -2.57
C SER A 25 -8.98 -6.25 -2.46
N HIS A 26 -8.12 -5.95 -3.44
CA HIS A 26 -7.42 -4.66 -3.54
C HIS A 26 -8.39 -3.47 -3.62
N SER A 27 -9.57 -3.67 -4.22
CA SER A 27 -10.62 -2.66 -4.29
C SER A 27 -11.28 -2.43 -2.93
N GLU A 28 -11.52 -3.50 -2.16
CA GLU A 28 -12.06 -3.40 -0.80
C GLU A 28 -11.06 -2.74 0.15
N LEU A 29 -9.79 -3.11 0.09
CA LEU A 29 -8.72 -2.47 0.85
C LEU A 29 -8.66 -0.97 0.55
N ALA A 30 -8.62 -0.59 -0.73
CA ALA A 30 -8.56 0.82 -1.12
C ALA A 30 -9.81 1.60 -0.69
N ARG A 31 -10.99 0.97 -0.73
CA ARG A 31 -12.24 1.57 -0.23
C ARG A 31 -12.20 1.76 1.29
N ALA A 32 -11.69 0.78 2.02
CA ALA A 32 -11.56 0.87 3.47
C ALA A 32 -10.53 1.93 3.90
N ALA A 33 -9.41 2.04 3.18
CA ALA A 33 -8.35 3.00 3.50
C ALA A 33 -8.67 4.44 3.07
N PHE A 34 -9.28 4.63 1.90
CA PHE A 34 -9.39 5.96 1.28
C PHE A 34 -10.84 6.43 1.05
N GLY A 35 -11.81 5.53 1.19
CA GLY A 35 -13.21 5.77 0.87
C GLY A 35 -13.61 5.31 -0.54
N ALA A 36 -14.89 5.46 -0.88
CA ALA A 36 -15.48 4.87 -2.09
C ALA A 36 -15.23 5.65 -3.41
N GLU A 37 -14.47 6.75 -3.37
CA GLU A 37 -14.21 7.55 -4.56
C GLU A 37 -13.33 6.81 -5.59
N PRO A 38 -13.74 6.70 -6.86
CA PRO A 38 -12.99 5.96 -7.89
C PRO A 38 -11.53 6.41 -8.03
N LYS A 39 -11.26 7.72 -7.93
CA LYS A 39 -9.90 8.28 -8.00
C LYS A 39 -8.97 7.74 -6.91
N LYS A 40 -9.51 7.39 -5.75
CA LYS A 40 -8.76 6.88 -4.60
C LYS A 40 -8.48 5.39 -4.70
N ILE A 41 -9.36 4.62 -5.34
CA ILE A 41 -9.10 3.21 -5.67
C ILE A 41 -7.98 3.11 -6.71
N VAL A 42 -8.00 3.97 -7.73
CA VAL A 42 -6.95 4.04 -8.74
C VAL A 42 -5.59 4.43 -8.13
N ARG A 43 -5.57 5.23 -7.06
CA ARG A 43 -4.35 5.58 -6.32
C ARG A 43 -3.64 4.35 -5.76
N TRP A 44 -4.34 3.44 -5.08
CA TRP A 44 -3.77 2.17 -4.62
C TRP A 44 -3.21 1.34 -5.78
N ALA A 45 -3.98 1.23 -6.87
CA ALA A 45 -3.55 0.50 -8.06
C ALA A 45 -2.25 1.07 -8.66
N ASN A 46 -2.10 2.39 -8.71
CA ASN A 46 -0.92 3.07 -9.25
C ASN A 46 0.31 2.95 -8.32
N MET A 47 0.11 2.84 -7.00
CA MET A 47 1.20 2.56 -6.05
C MET A 47 1.75 1.15 -6.21
N ARG A 48 0.85 0.18 -6.41
CA ARG A 48 1.20 -1.25 -6.55
C ARG A 48 1.76 -1.59 -7.93
N ASN A 49 1.20 -0.99 -8.98
CA ASN A 49 1.55 -1.25 -10.37
C ASN A 49 1.99 0.05 -11.05
N PRO A 50 3.25 0.49 -10.90
CA PRO A 50 3.77 1.61 -11.67
C PRO A 50 3.57 1.38 -13.17
N ARG A 51 2.98 2.38 -13.86
CA ARG A 51 2.82 2.32 -15.32
C ARG A 51 4.19 2.31 -15.99
N LYS A 52 4.39 1.38 -16.93
CA LYS A 52 5.62 1.24 -17.72
C LYS A 52 5.99 2.53 -18.47
N ASP A 53 4.98 3.32 -18.83
CA ASP A 53 5.11 4.40 -19.82
C ASP A 53 5.40 5.77 -19.18
N THR A 54 5.09 5.97 -17.89
CA THR A 54 5.28 7.26 -17.19
C THR A 54 6.36 7.22 -16.10
N GLY A 55 7.04 6.09 -15.94
CA GLY A 55 8.37 5.98 -15.32
C GLY A 55 8.48 6.14 -13.79
N LYS A 56 7.46 6.64 -13.08
CA LYS A 56 7.51 6.80 -11.61
C LYS A 56 6.29 6.20 -10.93
N ALA A 57 6.54 5.25 -10.03
CA ALA A 57 5.53 4.76 -9.10
C ALA A 57 5.02 5.94 -8.27
N GLN A 58 3.72 5.98 -8.01
CA GLN A 58 3.19 6.93 -7.05
C GLN A 58 3.78 6.59 -5.67
N ALA A 59 4.44 7.56 -5.04
CA ALA A 59 5.05 7.37 -3.74
C ALA A 59 3.98 7.06 -2.69
N LEU A 60 4.29 6.12 -1.80
CA LEU A 60 3.48 5.82 -0.63
C LEU A 60 3.78 6.87 0.43
N THR A 61 2.80 7.71 0.77
CA THR A 61 2.97 8.67 1.86
C THR A 61 2.76 8.00 3.21
N VAL A 62 3.24 8.63 4.29
CA VAL A 62 2.99 8.17 5.67
C VAL A 62 1.48 8.09 5.97
N ALA A 63 0.69 9.03 5.44
CA ALA A 63 -0.75 9.01 5.58
C ALA A 63 -1.40 7.83 4.84
N ASP A 64 -0.92 7.53 3.63
CA ASP A 64 -1.40 6.36 2.87
C ASP A 64 -1.07 5.05 3.62
N PHE A 65 0.17 4.94 4.12
CA PHE A 65 0.62 3.80 4.90
C PHE A 65 -0.23 3.60 6.16
N ALA A 66 -0.50 4.66 6.90
CA ALA A 66 -1.33 4.60 8.10
C ALA A 66 -2.77 4.17 7.78
N ALA A 67 -3.38 4.75 6.74
CA ALA A 67 -4.73 4.42 6.33
C ALA A 67 -4.86 2.95 5.88
N LEU A 68 -3.91 2.45 5.09
CA LEU A 68 -3.88 1.05 4.64
C LEU A 68 -3.65 0.08 5.79
N SER A 69 -2.78 0.43 6.76
CA SER A 69 -2.54 -0.38 7.96
C SER A 69 -3.83 -0.51 8.78
N MET A 70 -4.49 0.61 9.05
CA MET A 70 -5.74 0.63 9.81
C MET A 70 -6.89 -0.08 9.07
N ALA A 71 -6.94 -0.01 7.74
CA ALA A 71 -7.90 -0.76 6.93
C ALA A 71 -7.70 -2.29 7.04
N LEU A 72 -6.46 -2.73 7.27
CA LEU A 72 -6.12 -4.11 7.61
C LEU A 72 -6.25 -4.39 9.12
N GLY A 73 -6.76 -3.47 9.93
CA GLY A 73 -6.90 -3.65 11.38
C GLY A 73 -5.58 -3.75 12.14
N ASP A 74 -4.47 -3.36 11.53
CA ASP A 74 -3.17 -3.26 12.19
C ASP A 74 -2.85 -1.79 12.47
N ASP A 75 -2.24 -1.48 13.60
CA ASP A 75 -1.70 -0.14 13.82
C ASP A 75 -0.46 0.10 12.92
N PRO A 76 -0.16 1.36 12.55
CA PRO A 76 0.94 1.66 11.65
C PRO A 76 2.32 1.23 12.16
N ALA A 77 2.55 1.22 13.49
CA ALA A 77 3.84 0.82 14.05
C ALA A 77 4.03 -0.69 13.90
N THR A 78 3.01 -1.49 14.23
CA THR A 78 3.00 -2.94 14.00
C THR A 78 3.21 -3.28 12.53
N MET A 79 2.55 -2.55 11.62
CA MET A 79 2.75 -2.75 10.18
C MET A 79 4.19 -2.45 9.77
N ALA A 80 4.81 -1.38 10.28
CA ALA A 80 6.19 -1.03 9.95
C ALA A 80 7.18 -2.14 10.36
N PHE A 81 6.98 -2.75 11.53
CA PHE A 81 7.77 -3.92 11.94
C PHE A 81 7.58 -5.14 11.03
N LYS A 82 6.37 -5.36 10.49
CA LYS A 82 6.12 -6.45 9.52
C LYS A 82 6.84 -6.18 8.21
N VAL A 83 6.85 -4.92 7.76
CA VAL A 83 7.57 -4.50 6.54
C VAL A 83 9.08 -4.69 6.70
N GLU A 84 9.66 -4.34 7.84
CA GLU A 84 11.10 -4.49 8.06
C GLU A 84 11.57 -5.96 8.06
N LYS A 85 10.69 -6.88 8.49
CA LYS A 85 10.98 -8.32 8.60
C LYS A 85 10.76 -9.12 7.30
N ALA A 86 10.17 -8.53 6.26
CA ALA A 86 9.86 -9.17 4.98
C ALA A 86 10.97 -9.03 3.94
#